data_AF-C0PK25-F1
#
_entry.id   AF-C0PK25-F1
#
_cell.length_a   1.000
_cell.length_b   1.000
_cell.length_c   1.000
_cell.angle_alpha   90.00
_cell.angle_beta   90.00
_cell.angle_gamma   90.00
#
_symmetry.space_group_name_H-M   'P 1'
#
loop_
_entity.id
_entity.type
_entity.pdbx_description
1 polymer ?
#
loop_
_entity_poly.entity_id
_entity_poly.type
_entity_poly.pdbx_seq_one_letter_code
_entity_poly.pdbx_strand_id
1 'polypeptide(L)'
;MKRTPVGRKGNFISNIMWRNILGQALYQFLVIWYLQTEGKWLFGIKGDNSDLVLNTLIFNCFVFCQVFNEVSSREMERINVFEGILNNNVFIAVLGSTVIFQFIIIQFLGDFANTTPLTLNQWIACVFIGFIGMPIAAIVKMIPVGST
;
A
#
# COMPACT_ATOMS: atom_id res chain seq x y z
N MET A 1 6.08 3.55 31.02
CA MET A 1 6.13 4.72 30.11
C MET A 1 7.59 5.09 29.90
N LYS A 2 8.14 4.95 28.69
CA LYS A 2 9.58 5.20 28.39
C LYS A 2 9.83 6.48 27.56
N ARG A 3 8.78 7.22 27.18
CA ARG A 3 8.91 8.45 26.38
C ARG A 3 8.67 9.70 27.21
N THR A 4 9.45 10.74 26.93
CA THR A 4 9.30 12.07 27.53
C THR A 4 7.99 12.73 27.09
N PRO A 5 7.39 13.59 27.93
CA PRO A 5 6.15 14.27 27.61
C PRO A 5 6.31 15.17 26.38
N VAL A 6 5.34 15.11 25.46
CA VAL A 6 5.34 15.89 24.23
C VAL A 6 5.01 17.36 24.56
N GLY A 7 5.90 18.29 24.20
CA GLY A 7 5.69 19.72 24.45
C GLY A 7 4.64 20.34 23.52
N ARG A 8 3.89 21.34 24.00
CA ARG A 8 2.84 22.07 23.25
C ARG A 8 3.30 22.74 21.94
N LYS A 9 4.61 22.90 21.73
CA LYS A 9 5.23 23.52 20.55
C LYS A 9 5.97 22.52 19.64
N GLY A 10 5.85 21.22 19.88
CA GLY A 10 6.50 20.20 19.04
C GLY A 10 5.85 20.12 17.66
N ASN A 11 6.65 19.82 16.63
CA ASN A 11 6.13 19.58 15.28
C ASN A 11 5.22 18.34 15.28
N PHE A 12 4.05 18.45 14.62
CA PHE A 12 3.11 17.33 14.50
C PHE A 12 3.69 16.16 13.68
N ILE A 13 4.52 16.48 12.68
CA ILE A 13 5.24 15.50 11.87
C ILE A 13 6.70 15.46 12.33
N SER A 14 7.10 14.33 12.93
CA SER A 14 8.48 14.10 13.32
C SER A 14 9.37 13.74 12.12
N ASN A 15 10.69 13.89 12.25
CA ASN A 15 11.63 13.47 11.19
C ASN A 15 11.51 11.96 10.87
N ILE A 16 11.13 11.16 11.86
CA ILE A 16 10.87 9.71 11.72
C ILE A 16 9.64 9.49 10.82
N MET A 17 8.58 10.28 11.02
CA MET A 17 7.38 10.24 10.17
C MET A 17 7.70 10.68 8.75
N TRP A 18 8.44 11.78 8.57
CA TRP A 18 8.86 12.27 7.26
C TRP A 18 9.65 11.23 6.47
N ARG A 19 10.62 10.56 7.11
CA ARG A 19 11.36 9.46 6.48
C ARG A 19 10.41 8.35 5.99
N ASN A 20 9.48 7.91 6.83
CA ASN A 20 8.56 6.83 6.46
C ASN A 20 7.60 7.25 5.33
N ILE A 21 7.06 8.48 5.39
CA ILE A 21 6.18 9.05 4.36
C ILE A 21 6.91 9.15 3.03
N LEU A 22 8.12 9.73 3.00
CA LEU A 22 8.91 9.88 1.78
C LEU A 22 9.30 8.54 1.18
N GLY A 23 9.73 7.58 2.01
CA GLY A 23 10.09 6.23 1.54
C GLY A 23 8.92 5.49 0.90
N GLN A 24 7.75 5.54 1.53
CA GLN A 24 6.54 4.89 1.00
C GLN A 24 5.98 5.62 -0.23
N ALA A 25 5.98 6.95 -0.24
CA ALA A 25 5.54 7.74 -1.39
C ALA A 25 6.42 7.48 -2.61
N LEU A 26 7.76 7.44 -2.43
CA LEU A 26 8.69 7.13 -3.51
C LEU A 26 8.47 5.70 -4.04
N TYR A 27 8.28 4.73 -3.15
CA TYR A 27 7.96 3.35 -3.54
C TYR A 27 6.70 3.28 -4.40
N GLN A 28 5.59 3.85 -3.91
CA GLN A 28 4.31 3.81 -4.62
C GLN A 28 4.39 4.55 -5.96
N PHE A 29 5.09 5.68 -6.02
CA PHE A 29 5.35 6.39 -7.26
C PHE A 29 6.08 5.53 -8.29
N LEU A 30 7.18 4.88 -7.89
CA LEU A 30 7.97 4.02 -8.78
C LEU A 30 7.17 2.82 -9.27
N VAL A 31 6.38 2.19 -8.40
CA VAL A 31 5.51 1.06 -8.77
C VAL A 31 4.47 1.47 -9.79
N ILE A 32 3.75 2.57 -9.55
CA ILE A 32 2.70 3.03 -10.47
C ILE A 32 3.32 3.46 -11.79
N TRP A 33 4.43 4.20 -11.77
CA TRP A 33 5.14 4.61 -12.97
C TRP A 33 5.64 3.43 -13.80
N TYR A 34 6.19 2.40 -13.14
CA TYR A 34 6.62 1.17 -13.79
C TYR A 34 5.44 0.42 -14.42
N LEU A 35 4.33 0.28 -13.70
CA LEU A 35 3.12 -0.36 -14.22
C LEU A 35 2.49 0.43 -15.37
N GLN A 36 2.50 1.77 -15.34
CA GLN A 36 2.01 2.59 -16.44
C GLN A 36 2.85 2.45 -17.71
N THR A 37 4.17 2.34 -17.57
CA THR A 37 5.09 2.28 -18.72
C THR A 37 5.14 0.87 -19.31
N GLU A 38 5.33 -0.15 -18.46
CA GLU A 38 5.64 -1.52 -18.89
C GLU A 38 4.54 -2.53 -18.58
N GLY A 39 3.45 -2.13 -17.91
CA GLY A 39 2.41 -3.07 -17.45
C GLY A 39 1.70 -3.79 -18.59
N LYS A 40 1.54 -3.18 -19.77
CA LYS A 40 0.97 -3.85 -20.94
C LYS A 40 1.82 -5.03 -21.40
N TRP A 41 3.14 -4.84 -21.40
CA TRP A 41 4.09 -5.88 -21.79
C TRP A 41 4.22 -6.95 -20.71
N LEU A 42 4.35 -6.54 -19.44
CA LEU A 42 4.50 -7.43 -18.29
C LEU A 42 3.35 -8.43 -18.13
N PHE A 43 2.11 -7.98 -18.36
CA PHE A 43 0.91 -8.80 -18.24
C PHE A 43 0.43 -9.37 -19.58
N GLY A 44 1.17 -9.13 -20.67
CA GLY A 44 0.84 -9.66 -22.00
C GLY A 44 -0.53 -9.23 -22.54
N ILE A 45 -0.99 -8.03 -22.16
CA ILE A 45 -2.34 -7.55 -22.49
C ILE A 45 -2.34 -7.10 -23.95
N LYS A 46 -3.08 -7.81 -24.80
CA LYS A 46 -3.26 -7.50 -26.23
C LYS A 46 -4.75 -7.32 -26.53
N GLY A 47 -5.15 -6.17 -27.06
CA GLY A 47 -6.53 -5.90 -27.50
C GLY A 47 -6.94 -4.43 -27.37
N ASP A 48 -8.14 -4.11 -27.83
CA ASP A 48 -8.70 -2.74 -27.82
C ASP A 48 -9.00 -2.25 -26.39
N ASN A 49 -9.36 -3.19 -25.48
CA ASN A 49 -9.61 -2.90 -24.06
C ASN A 49 -8.35 -2.92 -23.18
N SER A 50 -7.15 -2.85 -23.77
CA SER A 50 -5.90 -3.01 -23.01
C SER A 50 -5.70 -1.91 -21.97
N ASP A 51 -6.12 -0.68 -22.28
CA ASP A 51 -6.00 0.46 -21.36
C ASP A 51 -6.92 0.32 -20.14
N LEU A 52 -8.12 -0.21 -20.33
CA LEU A 52 -9.09 -0.43 -19.25
C LEU A 52 -8.58 -1.51 -18.27
N VAL A 53 -8.04 -2.61 -18.80
CA VAL A 53 -7.44 -3.68 -17.99
C VAL A 53 -6.22 -3.16 -17.24
N LEU A 54 -5.35 -2.39 -17.90
CA LEU A 54 -4.17 -1.80 -17.27
C LEU A 54 -4.54 -0.84 -16.14
N ASN A 55 -5.49 0.07 -16.37
CA ASN A 55 -5.96 1.01 -15.36
C ASN A 55 -6.57 0.27 -14.16
N THR A 56 -7.31 -0.80 -14.42
CA THR A 56 -7.87 -1.65 -13.34
C THR A 56 -6.76 -2.33 -12.54
N LEU A 57 -5.73 -2.86 -13.20
CA LEU A 57 -4.55 -3.45 -12.57
C LEU A 57 -3.80 -2.44 -11.70
N ILE A 58 -3.55 -1.24 -12.22
CA ILE A 58 -2.88 -0.15 -11.50
C ILE A 58 -3.69 0.24 -10.27
N PHE A 59 -5.01 0.42 -10.43
CA PHE A 59 -5.90 0.74 -9.31
C PHE A 59 -5.90 -0.36 -8.24
N ASN A 60 -6.02 -1.62 -8.65
CA ASN A 60 -6.00 -2.76 -7.73
C ASN A 60 -4.67 -2.87 -6.98
N CYS A 61 -3.55 -2.73 -7.69
CA CYS A 61 -2.22 -2.71 -7.11
C CYS A 61 -2.06 -1.56 -6.11
N PHE A 62 -2.55 -0.36 -6.45
CA PHE A 62 -2.48 0.80 -5.58
C PHE A 62 -3.25 0.58 -4.27
N VAL A 63 -4.46 0.01 -4.33
CA VAL A 63 -5.24 -0.30 -3.13
C VAL A 63 -4.51 -1.30 -2.24
N PHE A 64 -3.92 -2.36 -2.80
CA PHE A 64 -3.11 -3.29 -2.01
C PHE A 64 -1.87 -2.63 -1.42
N CYS A 65 -1.17 -1.77 -2.16
CA CYS A 65 -0.09 -0.96 -1.60
C CYS A 65 -0.56 -0.13 -0.40
N GLN A 66 -1.78 0.42 -0.41
CA GLN A 66 -2.32 1.14 0.75
C GLN A 66 -2.63 0.22 1.92
N VAL A 67 -3.25 -0.94 1.69
CA VAL A 67 -3.52 -1.96 2.74
C VAL A 67 -2.23 -2.34 3.47
N PHE A 68 -1.15 -2.61 2.73
CA PHE A 68 0.14 -2.97 3.32
C PHE A 68 0.88 -1.79 3.95
N ASN A 69 0.70 -0.57 3.41
CA ASN A 69 1.22 0.64 4.01
C ASN A 69 0.51 0.97 5.34
N GLU A 70 -0.79 0.71 5.46
CA GLU A 70 -1.57 0.88 6.69
C GLU A 70 -1.02 -0.06 7.79
N VAL A 71 -0.76 -1.32 7.46
CA VAL A 71 -0.07 -2.26 8.35
C VAL A 71 1.33 -1.74 8.73
N SER A 72 2.10 -1.25 7.76
CA SER A 72 3.46 -0.77 7.99
C SER A 72 3.55 0.50 8.83
N SER A 73 2.56 1.40 8.72
CA SER A 73 2.53 2.70 9.38
C SER A 73 2.00 2.65 10.82
N ARG A 74 1.32 1.56 11.20
CA ARG A 74 0.85 1.30 12.56
C ARG A 74 1.93 1.50 13.63
N GLU A 75 3.16 1.11 13.33
CA GLU A 75 4.32 1.28 14.21
C GLU A 75 5.44 2.03 13.46
N MET A 76 5.73 3.26 13.86
CA MET A 76 6.64 4.14 13.10
C MET A 76 8.13 3.81 13.29
N GLU A 77 8.50 3.30 14.47
CA GLU A 77 9.89 2.98 14.84
C GLU A 77 10.17 1.48 14.89
N ARG A 78 9.18 0.66 15.27
CA ARG A 78 9.37 -0.78 15.35
C ARG A 78 9.30 -1.41 13.96
N ILE A 79 10.21 -2.34 13.72
CA ILE A 79 10.25 -3.16 12.51
C ILE A 79 9.15 -4.24 12.56
N ASN A 80 8.86 -4.77 13.76
CA ASN A 80 7.82 -5.77 13.98
C ASN A 80 6.41 -5.15 13.95
N VAL A 81 5.87 -4.94 12.75
CA VAL A 81 4.52 -4.39 12.53
C VAL A 81 3.39 -5.39 12.78
N PHE A 82 3.71 -6.69 12.77
CA PHE A 82 2.75 -7.77 13.04
C PHE A 82 2.47 -7.98 14.52
N GLU A 83 3.31 -7.45 15.41
CA GLU A 83 3.16 -7.62 16.85
C GLU A 83 1.85 -6.96 17.32
N GLY A 84 0.97 -7.75 17.95
CA GLY A 84 -0.30 -7.28 18.48
C GLY A 84 -1.33 -6.82 17.44
N ILE A 85 -1.16 -7.13 16.14
CA ILE A 85 -2.11 -6.73 15.09
C ILE A 85 -3.49 -7.37 15.31
N LEU A 86 -3.48 -8.62 15.78
CA LEU A 86 -4.67 -9.40 16.07
C LEU A 86 -5.42 -8.95 17.34
N ASN A 87 -4.79 -8.13 18.17
CA ASN A 87 -5.42 -7.63 19.41
C ASN A 87 -6.30 -6.40 19.17
N ASN A 88 -6.24 -5.79 17.98
CA ASN A 88 -7.07 -4.64 17.62
C ASN A 88 -8.14 -5.04 16.61
N ASN A 89 -9.31 -5.43 17.12
CA ASN A 89 -10.44 -5.88 16.28
C ASN A 89 -10.92 -4.81 15.30
N VAL A 90 -10.85 -3.52 15.66
CA VAL A 90 -11.25 -2.42 14.76
C VAL A 90 -10.31 -2.34 13.57
N PHE A 91 -9.00 -2.46 13.82
CA PHE A 91 -7.98 -2.43 12.76
C PHE A 91 -8.17 -3.59 11.77
N ILE A 92 -8.40 -4.80 12.27
CA ILE A 92 -8.66 -5.98 11.44
C ILE A 92 -9.97 -5.81 10.67
N ALA A 93 -11.02 -5.27 11.30
CA ALA A 93 -12.31 -5.04 10.66
C ALA A 93 -12.18 -4.04 9.50
N VAL A 94 -11.45 -2.94 9.68
CA VAL A 94 -11.22 -1.95 8.61
C VAL A 94 -10.43 -2.58 7.47
N LEU A 95 -9.29 -3.21 7.74
CA LEU A 95 -8.50 -3.89 6.69
C LEU A 95 -9.29 -4.96 5.95
N GLY A 96 -10.03 -5.79 6.69
CA GLY A 96 -10.89 -6.82 6.11
C GLY A 96 -11.99 -6.23 5.23
N SER A 97 -12.65 -5.18 5.71
CA SER A 97 -13.67 -4.47 4.93
C SER A 97 -13.11 -3.88 3.64
N THR A 98 -11.91 -3.28 3.68
CA THR A 98 -11.25 -2.71 2.50
C THR A 98 -10.98 -3.79 1.46
N VAL A 99 -10.46 -4.95 1.85
CA VAL A 99 -10.19 -6.06 0.92
C VAL A 99 -11.49 -6.63 0.33
N ILE A 100 -12.54 -6.77 1.13
CA ILE A 100 -13.85 -7.25 0.68
C ILE A 100 -14.46 -6.28 -0.34
N PHE A 101 -14.50 -4.98 -0.02
CA PHE A 101 -15.01 -3.97 -0.96
C PHE A 101 -14.16 -3.90 -2.21
N GLN A 102 -12.84 -4.05 -2.11
CA GLN A 102 -11.96 -4.07 -3.26
C GLN A 102 -12.27 -5.25 -4.20
N PHE A 103 -12.56 -6.44 -3.65
CA PHE A 103 -13.00 -7.57 -4.44
C PHE A 103 -14.33 -7.29 -5.14
N ILE A 104 -15.30 -6.73 -4.42
CA ILE A 104 -16.62 -6.39 -4.98
C ILE A 104 -16.50 -5.38 -6.13
N ILE A 105 -15.71 -4.31 -5.92
CA ILE A 105 -15.54 -3.23 -6.89
C ILE A 105 -14.98 -3.79 -8.22
N ILE A 106 -13.93 -4.59 -8.15
CA ILE A 106 -13.23 -5.10 -9.33
C ILE A 106 -14.04 -6.19 -10.05
N GLN A 107 -14.74 -7.04 -9.30
CA GLN A 107 -15.42 -8.21 -9.88
C GLN A 107 -16.83 -7.92 -10.39
N PHE A 108 -17.55 -6.97 -9.76
CA PHE A 108 -18.98 -6.75 -10.00
C PHE A 108 -19.35 -5.30 -10.36
N LEU A 109 -18.46 -4.34 -10.13
CA LEU A 109 -18.74 -2.90 -10.29
C LEU A 109 -18.05 -2.29 -11.52
N GLY A 110 -17.79 -3.12 -12.54
CA GLY A 110 -17.08 -2.74 -13.77
C GLY A 110 -17.68 -1.53 -14.47
N ASP A 111 -19.00 -1.52 -14.67
CA ASP A 111 -19.71 -0.47 -15.41
C ASP A 111 -19.74 0.87 -14.67
N PHE A 112 -19.71 0.86 -13.32
CA PHE A 112 -19.72 2.07 -12.51
C PHE A 112 -18.31 2.63 -12.29
N ALA A 113 -17.35 1.74 -12.07
CA ALA A 113 -15.97 2.11 -11.73
C ALA A 113 -15.02 2.16 -12.94
N ASN A 114 -15.51 1.89 -14.16
CA ASN A 114 -14.68 1.67 -15.36
C ASN A 114 -13.58 0.65 -15.09
N THR A 115 -13.96 -0.50 -14.53
CA THR A 115 -13.04 -1.60 -14.22
C THR A 115 -13.38 -2.86 -14.98
N THR A 116 -12.39 -3.74 -15.17
CA THR A 116 -12.60 -5.07 -15.76
C THR A 116 -12.30 -6.16 -14.74
N PRO A 117 -13.05 -7.28 -14.75
CA PRO A 117 -12.75 -8.41 -13.91
C PRO A 117 -11.31 -8.90 -14.13
N LEU A 118 -10.51 -8.88 -13.06
CA LEU A 118 -9.13 -9.35 -13.11
C LEU A 118 -9.05 -10.86 -12.96
N THR A 119 -8.10 -11.47 -13.66
CA THR A 119 -7.80 -12.90 -13.50
C THR A 119 -7.09 -13.16 -12.17
N LEU A 120 -7.18 -14.39 -11.67
CA LEU A 120 -6.53 -14.79 -10.41
C LEU A 120 -5.01 -14.52 -10.41
N ASN A 121 -4.34 -14.70 -11.56
CA ASN A 121 -2.91 -14.41 -11.70
C ASN A 121 -2.60 -12.91 -11.54
N GLN A 122 -3.45 -12.03 -12.09
CA GLN A 122 -3.31 -10.58 -11.94
C GLN A 122 -3.56 -10.14 -10.49
N TRP A 123 -4.55 -10.73 -9.81
CA TRP A 123 -4.78 -10.51 -8.38
C TRP A 123 -3.57 -10.88 -7.54
N ILE A 124 -3.00 -12.07 -7.76
CA ILE A 124 -1.80 -12.52 -7.03
C ILE A 124 -0.64 -11.55 -7.28
N ALA A 125 -0.44 -11.10 -8.52
CA ALA A 125 0.60 -10.13 -8.84
C ALA A 125 0.41 -8.80 -8.11
N CYS A 126 -0.81 -8.25 -8.07
CA CYS A 126 -1.12 -7.02 -7.34
C CYS A 126 -0.87 -7.15 -5.83
N VAL A 127 -1.32 -8.27 -5.24
CA VAL A 127 -1.07 -8.56 -3.82
C VAL A 127 0.43 -8.69 -3.55
N PHE A 128 1.17 -9.36 -4.44
CA PHE A 128 2.62 -9.54 -4.30
C PHE A 128 3.38 -8.22 -4.40
N ILE A 129 3.02 -7.35 -5.35
CA ILE A 129 3.60 -6.00 -5.46
C ILE A 129 3.27 -5.19 -4.20
N GLY A 130 2.02 -5.22 -3.71
CA GLY A 130 1.68 -4.58 -2.45
C GLY A 130 2.52 -5.10 -1.28
N PHE A 131 2.72 -6.42 -1.21
CA PHE A 131 3.48 -7.08 -0.14
C PHE A 131 4.94 -6.64 -0.12
N ILE A 132 5.59 -6.43 -1.27
CA ILE A 132 6.96 -5.91 -1.39
C ILE A 132 7.12 -4.52 -0.73
N GLY A 133 6.03 -3.75 -0.63
CA GLY A 133 6.03 -2.48 0.08
C GLY A 133 6.36 -2.60 1.57
N MET A 134 6.04 -3.74 2.21
CA MET A 134 6.33 -3.95 3.64
C MET A 134 7.83 -4.17 3.93
N PRO A 135 8.57 -5.07 3.24
CA PRO A 135 10.02 -5.14 3.35
C PRO A 135 10.71 -3.81 3.08
N ILE A 136 10.26 -3.06 2.08
CA ILE A 136 10.82 -1.74 1.77
C ILE A 136 10.55 -0.76 2.92
N ALA A 137 9.34 -0.79 3.52
CA ALA A 137 9.03 -0.01 4.72
C ALA A 137 9.98 -0.35 5.87
N ALA A 138 10.25 -1.65 6.09
CA ALA A 138 11.17 -2.11 7.12
C ALA A 138 12.61 -1.62 6.89
N ILE A 139 13.09 -1.66 5.64
CA ILE A 139 14.41 -1.15 5.25
C ILE A 139 14.48 0.37 5.48
N VAL A 140 13.47 1.12 5.04
CA VAL A 140 13.40 2.57 5.27
C VAL A 140 13.45 2.88 6.77
N LYS A 141 12.80 2.08 7.62
CA LYS A 141 12.84 2.27 9.08
C LYS A 141 14.23 2.09 9.70
N MET A 142 15.13 1.33 9.07
CA MET A 142 16.50 1.14 9.55
C MET A 142 17.42 2.34 9.32
N ILE A 143 17.05 3.25 8.42
CA ILE A 143 17.87 4.43 8.12
C ILE A 143 17.80 5.40 9.32
N PRO A 144 18.92 5.68 10.00
CA PRO A 144 18.92 6.56 11.15
C PRO A 144 18.61 8.00 10.72
N VAL A 145 17.78 8.68 11.49
CA VAL A 145 17.44 10.10 11.27
C VAL A 145 17.75 10.85 12.55
N GLY A 146 18.34 12.03 12.42
CA GLY A 146 18.61 12.91 13.55
C GLY A 146 17.33 13.25 14.31
N SER A 147 17.35 13.04 15.63
CA SER A 147 16.32 13.48 16.55
C SER A 147 16.41 15.00 16.70
N THR A 148 15.43 15.74 16.18
CA THR A 148 15.12 17.10 16.65
C THR A 148 14.06 17.03 17.73
#